data_AF-A0A7C3R1D0-F1
#
_entry.id   AF-A0A7C3R1D0-F1
#
_cell.length_a   1.000
_cell.length_b   1.000
_cell.length_c   1.000
_cell.angle_alpha   90.00
_cell.angle_beta   90.00
_cell.angle_gamma   90.00
#
_symmetry.space_group_name_H-M   'P 1'
#
loop_
_entity.id
_entity.type
_entity.pdbx_description
1 polymer ?
#
loop_
_entity_poly.entity_id
_entity_poly.type
_entity_poly.pdbx_seq_one_letter_code
_entity_poly.pdbx_strand_id
1 'polypeptide(L)'
;MGKSSVEAMNLMGYDAMALALLDFSPLTLDELRERMAEAHFPMLSANAYISGTKELFAQPYVVREIGGHKVGILGLTEAGSTAHIVATDPVEAALKWVPELRTKADIIIVLSHAGLETDIQIAEKVWGIDVIVCGRNMPLSKPYVAARTGTVLFHSDVSTVGEAGRRVGVAYLSFDRNGKLIKHEWRNITLTPDVADDPELNGWLFKMIATMQE
;
A
#
# COMPACT_ATOMS: atom_id res chain seq x y z
N MET A 1 10.24 9.98 14.94
CA MET A 1 9.40 10.51 13.84
C MET A 1 8.42 9.42 13.39
N GLY A 2 7.25 9.75 12.83
CA GLY A 2 6.28 8.77 12.31
C GLY A 2 5.28 8.16 13.31
N LYS A 3 5.48 8.31 14.63
CA LYS A 3 4.56 7.77 15.65
C LYS A 3 3.12 8.28 15.50
N SER A 4 2.94 9.58 15.29
CA SER A 4 1.61 10.18 15.08
C SER A 4 0.90 9.60 13.85
N SER A 5 1.64 9.33 12.76
CA SER A 5 1.09 8.70 11.57
C SER A 5 0.60 7.28 11.88
N VAL A 6 1.39 6.48 12.61
CA VAL A 6 1.01 5.12 13.00
C VAL A 6 -0.23 5.13 13.91
N GLU A 7 -0.28 6.02 14.89
CA GLU A 7 -1.44 6.16 15.79
C GLU A 7 -2.71 6.55 15.01
N ALA A 8 -2.64 7.52 14.09
CA ALA A 8 -3.76 7.89 13.25
C ALA A 8 -4.25 6.71 12.38
N MET A 9 -3.32 5.97 11.76
CA MET A 9 -3.65 4.81 10.93
C MET A 9 -4.25 3.66 11.73
N ASN A 10 -3.82 3.47 12.98
CA ASN A 10 -4.43 2.52 13.91
C ASN A 10 -5.88 2.89 14.21
N LEU A 11 -6.17 4.18 14.47
CA LEU A 11 -7.53 4.67 14.72
C LEU A 11 -8.42 4.56 13.46
N MET A 12 -7.85 4.77 12.27
CA MET A 12 -8.55 4.60 11.00
C MET A 12 -8.76 3.13 10.61
N GLY A 13 -8.15 2.18 11.32
CA GLY A 13 -8.34 0.74 11.09
C GLY A 13 -7.71 0.24 9.78
N TYR A 14 -6.51 0.70 9.44
CA TYR A 14 -5.80 0.23 8.24
C TYR A 14 -5.58 -1.29 8.26
N ASP A 15 -5.71 -1.95 7.11
CA ASP A 15 -5.47 -3.39 6.97
C ASP A 15 -4.02 -3.75 6.62
N ALA A 16 -3.31 -2.86 5.91
CA ALA A 16 -1.93 -3.00 5.50
C ALA A 16 -1.37 -1.68 4.96
N MET A 17 -0.04 -1.56 4.91
CA MET A 17 0.68 -0.45 4.28
C MET A 17 1.87 -0.99 3.48
N ALA A 18 2.11 -0.46 2.28
CA ALA A 18 3.37 -0.69 1.57
C ALA A 18 4.40 0.37 1.97
N LEU A 19 5.64 -0.06 2.29
CA LEU A 19 6.73 0.85 2.62
C LEU A 19 7.30 1.52 1.35
N ALA A 20 7.65 2.80 1.47
CA ALA A 20 8.33 3.61 0.48
C ALA A 20 9.81 3.85 0.87
N LEU A 21 10.66 4.30 -0.06
CA LEU A 21 12.06 4.68 0.28
C LEU A 21 12.11 5.80 1.33
N LEU A 22 11.11 6.67 1.34
CA LEU A 22 11.00 7.75 2.31
C LEU A 22 10.73 7.26 3.73
N ASP A 23 10.20 6.05 3.93
CA ASP A 23 10.06 5.47 5.28
C ASP A 23 11.41 5.01 5.84
N PHE A 24 12.38 4.71 4.96
CA PHE A 24 13.72 4.22 5.30
C PHE A 24 14.81 5.30 5.38
N SER A 25 14.45 6.57 5.12
CA SER A 25 15.43 7.66 4.99
C SER A 25 15.57 8.54 6.25
N PRO A 26 14.48 8.97 6.93
CA PRO A 26 14.58 9.82 8.11
C PRO A 26 14.76 9.03 9.42
N LEU A 27 14.57 7.72 9.39
CA LEU A 27 14.65 6.82 10.54
C LEU A 27 15.80 5.83 10.37
N THR A 28 16.42 5.45 11.47
CA THR A 28 17.20 4.21 11.55
C THR A 28 16.29 3.00 11.36
N LEU A 29 16.87 1.85 10.98
CA LEU A 29 16.11 0.61 10.85
C LEU A 29 15.43 0.18 12.16
N ASP A 30 16.05 0.46 13.31
CA ASP A 30 15.49 0.10 14.61
C ASP A 30 14.34 1.03 14.99
N GLU A 31 14.45 2.34 14.75
CA GLU A 31 13.32 3.25 14.94
C GLU A 31 12.13 2.88 14.04
N LEU A 32 12.37 2.47 12.79
CA LEU A 32 11.30 1.99 11.91
C LEU A 32 10.68 0.69 12.43
N ARG A 33 11.48 -0.25 12.96
CA ARG A 33 10.96 -1.47 13.60
C ARG A 33 10.11 -1.15 14.82
N GLU A 34 10.48 -0.16 15.62
CA GLU A 34 9.62 0.30 16.72
C GLU A 34 8.28 0.83 16.21
N ARG A 35 8.28 1.66 15.16
CA ARG A 35 7.02 2.15 14.55
C ARG A 35 6.19 1.00 13.98
N MET A 36 6.82 0.01 13.37
CA MET A 36 6.14 -1.21 12.90
C MET A 36 5.55 -2.02 14.07
N ALA A 37 6.19 -2.05 15.23
CA ALA A 37 5.68 -2.73 16.42
C ALA A 37 4.50 -2.00 17.08
N GLU A 38 4.42 -0.67 16.91
CA GLU A 38 3.28 0.15 17.34
C GLU A 38 2.06 0.02 16.41
N ALA A 39 2.26 -0.45 15.18
CA ALA A 39 1.19 -0.58 14.19
C ALA A 39 0.32 -1.82 14.45
N HIS A 40 -1.00 -1.64 14.38
CA HIS A 40 -1.99 -2.72 14.45
C HIS A 40 -2.18 -3.41 13.09
N PHE A 41 -1.38 -3.01 12.10
CA PHE A 41 -1.43 -3.48 10.72
C PHE A 41 -0.03 -3.79 10.20
N PRO A 42 0.11 -4.73 9.25
CA PRO A 42 1.39 -5.05 8.65
C PRO A 42 1.88 -3.94 7.72
N MET A 43 3.14 -3.55 7.90
CA MET A 43 3.90 -2.80 6.90
C MET A 43 4.69 -3.78 6.02
N LEU A 44 4.57 -3.64 4.71
CA LEU A 44 4.96 -4.65 3.72
C LEU A 44 5.99 -4.11 2.73
N SER A 45 6.94 -4.95 2.34
CA SER A 45 7.77 -4.73 1.15
C SER A 45 8.40 -6.03 0.68
N ALA A 46 8.18 -6.38 -0.59
CA ALA A 46 8.66 -7.61 -1.19
C ALA A 46 10.02 -7.46 -1.88
N ASN A 47 10.54 -6.24 -1.95
CA ASN A 47 11.75 -5.89 -2.71
C ASN A 47 12.75 -5.00 -1.94
N ALA A 48 12.45 -4.57 -0.71
CA ALA A 48 13.37 -3.81 0.14
C ALA A 48 14.24 -4.75 1.01
N TYR A 49 15.53 -4.86 0.66
CA TYR A 49 16.51 -5.67 1.37
C TYR A 49 17.42 -4.82 2.25
N ILE A 50 17.86 -5.37 3.38
CA ILE A 50 18.88 -4.73 4.23
C ILE A 50 20.21 -4.72 3.47
N SER A 51 20.82 -3.54 3.33
CA SER A 51 22.05 -3.32 2.59
C SER A 51 23.16 -4.29 3.01
N GLY A 52 23.80 -4.94 2.03
CA GLY A 52 24.85 -5.92 2.28
C GLY A 52 24.36 -7.32 2.66
N THR A 53 23.05 -7.55 2.70
CA THR A 53 22.45 -8.85 3.03
C THR A 53 21.51 -9.34 1.92
N LYS A 54 20.92 -10.53 2.10
CA LYS A 54 19.80 -11.04 1.29
C LYS A 54 18.48 -11.07 2.07
N GLU A 55 18.45 -10.40 3.22
CA GLU A 55 17.28 -10.37 4.11
C GLU A 55 16.37 -9.21 3.72
N LEU A 56 15.08 -9.51 3.52
CA LEU A 56 14.06 -8.46 3.39
C LEU A 56 13.88 -7.78 4.74
N PHE A 57 13.77 -6.45 4.74
CA PHE A 57 13.54 -5.71 5.98
C PHE A 57 12.16 -5.98 6.59
N ALA A 58 11.14 -6.10 5.73
CA ALA A 58 9.76 -6.37 6.11
C ALA A 58 9.26 -7.64 5.41
N GLN A 59 8.16 -8.21 5.90
CA GLN A 59 7.53 -9.33 5.21
C GLN A 59 6.99 -8.87 3.83
N PRO A 60 7.07 -9.73 2.80
CA PRO A 60 6.69 -9.34 1.44
C PRO A 60 5.17 -9.16 1.29
N TYR A 61 4.39 -9.99 1.97
CA TYR A 61 2.94 -10.03 1.87
C TYR A 61 2.28 -10.51 3.16
N VAL A 62 0.96 -10.36 3.23
CA VAL A 62 0.07 -11.08 4.16
C VAL A 62 -1.04 -11.78 3.41
N VAL A 63 -1.63 -12.79 4.04
CA VAL A 63 -2.89 -13.39 3.60
C VAL A 63 -3.94 -13.14 4.68
N ARG A 64 -5.13 -12.73 4.27
CA ARG A 64 -6.29 -12.44 5.12
C ARG A 64 -7.51 -13.20 4.60
N GLU A 65 -8.39 -13.62 5.50
CA GLU A 65 -9.67 -14.18 5.10
C GLU A 65 -10.73 -13.08 5.13
N ILE A 66 -11.35 -12.81 3.98
CA ILE A 66 -12.33 -11.74 3.81
C ILE A 66 -13.52 -12.31 3.05
N GLY A 67 -14.69 -12.34 3.68
CA GLY A 67 -15.92 -12.82 3.04
C GLY A 67 -15.84 -14.26 2.50
N GLY A 68 -15.05 -15.13 3.14
CA GLY A 68 -14.82 -16.52 2.70
C GLY A 68 -13.75 -16.69 1.62
N HIS A 69 -13.08 -15.62 1.21
CA HIS A 69 -11.95 -15.65 0.28
C HIS A 69 -10.63 -15.42 1.01
N LYS A 70 -9.56 -16.06 0.56
CA LYS A 70 -8.19 -15.78 0.99
C LYS A 70 -7.61 -14.69 0.09
N VAL A 71 -7.45 -13.50 0.65
CA VAL A 71 -6.91 -12.32 -0.02
C VAL A 71 -5.44 -12.17 0.35
N GLY A 72 -4.56 -12.31 -0.64
CA GLY A 72 -3.14 -12.03 -0.54
C GLY A 72 -2.88 -10.55 -0.84
N ILE A 73 -2.15 -9.87 0.04
CA ILE A 73 -1.76 -8.48 -0.12
C ILE A 73 -0.23 -8.40 -0.20
N LEU A 74 0.31 -8.08 -1.36
CA LEU A 74 1.75 -7.92 -1.62
C LEU A 74 2.14 -6.45 -1.56
N GLY A 75 3.19 -6.10 -0.80
CA GLY A 75 3.72 -4.73 -0.76
C GLY A 75 4.90 -4.54 -1.71
N LEU A 76 4.96 -3.44 -2.46
CA LEU A 76 6.10 -3.09 -3.31
C LEU A 76 6.59 -1.67 -3.05
N THR A 77 7.89 -1.52 -2.95
CA THR A 77 8.61 -0.25 -2.80
C THR A 77 9.19 0.18 -4.16
N GLU A 78 9.32 1.48 -4.41
CA GLU A 78 10.08 1.95 -5.57
C GLU A 78 11.53 1.46 -5.56
N ALA A 79 12.09 1.15 -6.73
CA ALA A 79 13.49 0.77 -6.83
C ALA A 79 14.41 1.94 -6.44
N GLY A 80 15.47 1.64 -5.70
CA GLY A 80 16.45 2.62 -5.25
C GLY A 80 17.15 2.18 -3.97
N SER A 81 17.97 3.06 -3.40
CA SER A 81 18.77 2.73 -2.21
C SER A 81 18.79 3.88 -1.22
N THR A 82 18.83 3.54 0.06
CA THR A 82 19.20 4.43 1.17
C THR A 82 20.53 3.97 1.77
N ALA A 83 20.96 4.56 2.88
CA ALA A 83 22.14 4.09 3.61
C ALA A 83 21.99 2.63 4.13
N HIS A 84 20.76 2.18 4.37
CA HIS A 84 20.48 0.91 5.05
C HIS A 84 19.65 -0.08 4.24
N ILE A 85 19.01 0.37 3.16
CA ILE A 85 18.14 -0.45 2.31
C ILE A 85 18.56 -0.39 0.86
N VAL A 86 18.44 -1.52 0.17
CA VAL A 86 18.43 -1.63 -1.29
C VAL A 86 17.07 -2.18 -1.72
N ALA A 87 16.24 -1.33 -2.31
CA ALA A 87 15.00 -1.72 -2.96
C ALA A 87 15.28 -2.15 -4.41
N THR A 88 15.17 -3.44 -4.67
CA THR A 88 15.38 -4.06 -5.99
C THR A 88 14.20 -3.80 -6.94
N ASP A 89 14.33 -4.22 -8.21
CA ASP A 89 13.27 -4.04 -9.21
C ASP A 89 11.93 -4.65 -8.74
N PRO A 90 10.87 -3.84 -8.56
CA PRO A 90 9.57 -4.32 -8.12
C PRO A 90 8.88 -5.23 -9.15
N VAL A 91 9.20 -5.14 -10.45
CA VAL A 91 8.69 -6.05 -11.49
C VAL A 91 9.22 -7.46 -11.23
N GLU A 92 10.52 -7.59 -10.99
CA GLU A 92 11.16 -8.88 -10.68
C GLU A 92 10.67 -9.44 -9.35
N ALA A 93 10.45 -8.58 -8.35
CA ALA A 93 9.87 -9.00 -7.09
C ALA A 93 8.42 -9.50 -7.26
N ALA A 94 7.59 -8.82 -8.06
CA ALA A 94 6.25 -9.29 -8.36
C ALA A 94 6.26 -10.63 -9.11
N LEU A 95 7.13 -10.80 -10.12
CA LEU A 95 7.33 -12.07 -10.82
C LEU A 95 7.72 -13.22 -9.89
N LYS A 96 8.51 -12.93 -8.84
CA LYS A 96 8.90 -13.90 -7.83
C LYS A 96 7.76 -14.26 -6.88
N TRP A 97 7.10 -13.26 -6.29
CA TRP A 97 6.22 -13.48 -5.14
C TRP A 97 4.76 -13.76 -5.51
N VAL A 98 4.26 -13.27 -6.64
CA VAL A 98 2.86 -13.50 -7.05
C VAL A 98 2.55 -14.98 -7.27
N PRO A 99 3.41 -15.79 -7.96
CA PRO A 99 3.16 -17.23 -8.10
C PRO A 99 3.07 -17.95 -6.75
N GLU A 100 3.93 -17.60 -5.79
CA GLU A 100 3.86 -18.16 -4.44
C GLU A 100 2.57 -17.77 -3.74
N LEU A 101 2.22 -16.49 -3.77
CA LEU A 101 1.02 -15.97 -3.12
C LEU A 101 -0.25 -16.60 -3.71
N ARG A 102 -0.27 -16.91 -5.01
CA ARG A 102 -1.39 -17.60 -5.66
C ARG A 102 -1.65 -19.00 -5.11
N THR A 103 -0.64 -19.68 -4.60
CA THR A 103 -0.83 -21.00 -3.95
C THR A 103 -1.54 -20.89 -2.60
N LYS A 104 -1.58 -19.68 -2.02
CA LYS A 104 -2.08 -19.39 -0.67
C LYS A 104 -3.37 -18.57 -0.67
N ALA A 105 -3.64 -17.85 -1.76
CA ALA A 105 -4.73 -16.89 -1.89
C ALA A 105 -5.41 -17.00 -3.26
N ASP A 106 -6.74 -16.92 -3.26
CA ASP A 106 -7.58 -16.89 -4.46
C ASP A 106 -7.90 -15.47 -4.94
N ILE A 107 -7.60 -14.44 -4.13
CA ILE A 107 -7.53 -13.04 -4.58
C ILE A 107 -6.14 -12.45 -4.27
N ILE A 108 -5.54 -11.68 -5.19
CA ILE A 108 -4.26 -10.98 -5.00
C ILE A 108 -4.42 -9.49 -5.28
N ILE A 109 -4.07 -8.70 -4.26
CA ILE A 109 -3.96 -7.25 -4.30
C ILE A 109 -2.49 -6.90 -4.14
N VAL A 110 -1.97 -6.04 -5.01
CA VAL A 110 -0.65 -5.42 -4.85
C VAL A 110 -0.85 -4.00 -4.33
N LEU A 111 -0.28 -3.68 -3.17
CA LEU A 111 -0.11 -2.31 -2.68
C LEU A 111 1.25 -1.82 -3.15
N SER A 112 1.28 -0.85 -4.06
CA SER A 112 2.50 -0.46 -4.73
C SER A 112 2.84 1.00 -4.49
N HIS A 113 4.10 1.27 -4.11
CA HIS A 113 4.71 2.58 -4.16
C HIS A 113 5.72 2.70 -5.32
N ALA A 114 5.73 1.76 -6.27
CA ALA A 114 6.66 1.72 -7.40
C ALA A 114 6.42 2.81 -8.46
N GLY A 115 5.22 3.39 -8.47
CA GLY A 115 4.79 4.42 -9.41
C GLY A 115 4.11 3.85 -10.66
N LEU A 116 3.25 4.68 -11.27
CA LEU A 116 2.28 4.25 -12.28
C LEU A 116 2.89 3.50 -13.47
N GLU A 117 4.01 3.98 -14.01
CA GLU A 117 4.64 3.33 -15.17
C GLU A 117 5.11 1.91 -14.83
N THR A 118 5.73 1.74 -13.67
CA THR A 118 6.18 0.44 -13.16
C THR A 118 5.00 -0.47 -12.86
N ASP A 119 3.92 0.07 -12.29
CA ASP A 119 2.69 -0.69 -11.99
C ASP A 119 2.01 -1.20 -13.27
N ILE A 120 2.00 -0.40 -14.35
CA ILE A 120 1.52 -0.84 -15.66
C ILE A 120 2.39 -1.99 -16.19
N GLN A 121 3.72 -1.92 -16.03
CA GLN A 121 4.60 -3.01 -16.44
C GLN A 121 4.34 -4.29 -15.63
N ILE A 122 4.16 -4.17 -14.31
CA ILE A 122 3.80 -5.30 -13.44
C ILE A 122 2.49 -5.92 -13.93
N ALA A 123 1.48 -5.09 -14.15
CA ALA A 123 0.17 -5.54 -14.59
C ALA A 123 0.22 -6.28 -15.92
N GLU A 124 0.99 -5.81 -16.90
CA GLU A 124 1.09 -6.43 -18.23
C GLU A 124 1.99 -7.70 -18.26
N LYS A 125 2.94 -7.84 -17.32
CA LYS A 125 3.91 -8.95 -17.30
C LYS A 125 3.55 -10.05 -16.31
N VAL A 126 2.90 -9.74 -15.20
CA VAL A 126 2.70 -10.66 -14.07
C VAL A 126 1.27 -11.18 -14.05
N TRP A 127 1.13 -12.47 -14.36
CA TRP A 127 -0.16 -13.17 -14.29
C TRP A 127 -0.58 -13.44 -12.85
N GLY A 128 -1.89 -13.39 -12.59
CA GLY A 128 -2.47 -13.77 -11.31
C GLY A 128 -2.65 -12.62 -10.32
N ILE A 129 -2.33 -11.38 -10.69
CA ILE A 129 -2.73 -10.20 -9.91
C ILE A 129 -4.16 -9.83 -10.30
N ASP A 130 -5.05 -9.59 -9.34
CA ASP A 130 -6.39 -9.08 -9.66
C ASP A 130 -6.38 -7.56 -9.69
N VAL A 131 -5.77 -6.96 -8.67
CA VAL A 131 -5.78 -5.50 -8.46
C VAL A 131 -4.41 -5.00 -8.03
N ILE A 132 -4.02 -3.84 -8.56
CA ILE A 132 -2.93 -3.02 -8.04
C ILE A 132 -3.51 -1.71 -7.53
N VAL A 133 -3.20 -1.36 -6.29
CA VAL A 133 -3.45 -0.04 -5.71
C VAL A 133 -2.17 0.77 -5.86
N CYS A 134 -2.17 1.69 -6.81
CA CYS A 134 -1.04 2.53 -7.17
C CYS A 134 -0.89 3.70 -6.19
N GLY A 135 0.31 3.88 -5.66
CA GLY A 135 0.77 5.09 -4.99
C GLY A 135 1.77 5.88 -5.84
N ARG A 136 2.47 6.80 -5.18
CA ARG A 136 3.44 7.73 -5.80
C ARG A 136 2.76 8.67 -6.82
N ASN A 137 3.55 9.26 -7.72
CA ASN A 137 3.11 10.32 -8.62
C ASN A 137 2.16 9.80 -9.72
N MET A 138 1.52 10.75 -10.41
CA MET A 138 0.67 10.58 -11.60
C MET A 138 -0.69 9.92 -11.33
N PRO A 139 -1.78 10.72 -11.26
CA PRO A 139 -3.11 10.17 -11.02
C PRO A 139 -3.58 9.39 -12.24
N LEU A 140 -4.36 8.35 -11.98
CA LEU A 140 -5.25 7.78 -12.98
C LEU A 140 -6.55 8.61 -13.03
N SER A 141 -6.98 9.00 -14.22
CA SER A 141 -8.30 9.63 -14.42
C SER A 141 -9.44 8.61 -14.54
N LYS A 142 -9.10 7.36 -14.86
CA LYS A 142 -9.97 6.19 -14.90
C LYS A 142 -9.14 4.93 -14.59
N PRO A 143 -9.76 3.82 -14.15
CA PRO A 143 -9.03 2.58 -13.96
C PRO A 143 -8.32 2.16 -15.24
N TYR A 144 -7.10 1.66 -15.08
CA TYR A 144 -6.38 0.98 -16.16
C TYR A 144 -6.59 -0.52 -16.03
N VAL A 145 -6.81 -1.20 -17.15
CA VAL A 145 -6.96 -2.66 -17.19
C VAL A 145 -5.93 -3.20 -18.17
N ALA A 146 -5.00 -4.00 -17.67
CA ALA A 146 -3.99 -4.64 -18.49
C ALA A 146 -4.68 -5.61 -19.46
N ALA A 147 -4.46 -5.42 -20.76
CA ALA A 147 -5.22 -6.13 -21.78
C ALA A 147 -4.92 -7.64 -21.78
N ARG A 148 -3.69 -7.99 -21.41
CA ARG A 148 -3.22 -9.37 -21.44
C ARG A 148 -3.63 -10.17 -20.20
N THR A 149 -3.43 -9.61 -19.02
CA THR A 149 -3.60 -10.31 -17.74
C THR A 149 -4.97 -10.08 -17.11
N GLY A 150 -5.66 -9.00 -17.48
CA GLY A 150 -6.90 -8.55 -16.84
C GLY A 150 -6.69 -7.81 -15.53
N THR A 151 -5.44 -7.57 -15.10
CA THR A 151 -5.12 -6.85 -13.86
C THR A 151 -5.67 -5.43 -13.90
N VAL A 152 -6.37 -5.01 -12.85
CA VAL A 152 -6.96 -3.67 -12.74
C VAL A 152 -6.11 -2.77 -11.83
N LEU A 153 -5.88 -1.53 -12.25
CA LEU A 153 -5.14 -0.53 -11.49
C LEU A 153 -6.09 0.57 -11.02
N PHE A 154 -6.00 0.89 -9.73
CA PHE A 154 -6.62 2.06 -9.13
C PHE A 154 -5.56 2.98 -8.54
N HIS A 155 -5.90 4.25 -8.41
CA HIS A 155 -5.08 5.24 -7.73
C HIS A 155 -5.93 5.86 -6.62
N SER A 156 -5.39 6.13 -5.43
CA SER A 156 -6.16 6.73 -4.33
C SER A 156 -6.01 8.25 -4.27
N ASP A 157 -4.78 8.73 -4.19
CA ASP A 157 -4.46 10.15 -4.07
C ASP A 157 -3.10 10.47 -4.70
N VAL A 158 -2.93 11.71 -5.18
CA VAL A 158 -1.64 12.22 -5.65
C VAL A 158 -1.23 13.34 -4.72
N SER A 159 -0.37 13.01 -3.76
CA SER A 159 0.13 14.00 -2.82
C SER A 159 1.02 15.01 -3.53
N THR A 160 0.65 16.29 -3.45
CA THR A 160 1.53 17.44 -3.71
C THR A 160 2.02 18.00 -2.39
N VAL A 161 3.12 18.74 -2.41
CA VAL A 161 3.71 19.34 -1.20
C VAL A 161 2.65 20.24 -0.53
N GLY A 162 2.28 19.90 0.71
CA GLY A 162 1.29 20.64 1.51
C GLY A 162 -0.18 20.22 1.27
N GLU A 163 -0.47 19.32 0.34
CA GLU A 163 -1.84 18.90 0.00
C GLU A 163 -1.99 17.37 -0.09
N ALA A 164 -1.37 16.62 0.81
CA ALA A 164 -1.58 15.17 0.92
C ALA A 164 -2.89 14.86 1.67
N GLY A 165 -3.53 13.72 1.37
CA GLY A 165 -4.70 13.22 2.10
C GLY A 165 -5.99 13.97 1.76
N ARG A 166 -6.06 14.64 0.60
CA ARG A 166 -7.26 15.36 0.15
C ARG A 166 -8.29 14.46 -0.51
N ARG A 167 -7.92 13.23 -0.84
CA ARG A 167 -8.79 12.28 -1.53
C ARG A 167 -8.70 10.90 -0.92
N VAL A 168 -9.82 10.18 -0.94
CA VAL A 168 -9.90 8.76 -0.63
C VAL A 168 -10.36 8.02 -1.87
N GLY A 169 -9.54 7.07 -2.33
CA GLY A 169 -9.91 6.15 -3.40
C GLY A 169 -10.83 5.06 -2.86
N VAL A 170 -11.99 4.87 -3.50
CA VAL A 170 -12.94 3.82 -3.16
C VAL A 170 -13.17 2.95 -4.39
N ALA A 171 -12.81 1.67 -4.28
CA ALA A 171 -13.08 0.67 -5.29
C ALA A 171 -14.09 -0.36 -4.75
N TYR A 172 -15.16 -0.61 -5.50
CA TYR A 172 -16.08 -1.71 -5.27
C TYR A 172 -15.73 -2.85 -6.22
N LEU A 173 -15.32 -3.99 -5.67
CA LEU A 173 -14.88 -5.15 -6.43
C LEU A 173 -15.83 -6.31 -6.16
N SER A 174 -16.27 -6.97 -7.22
CA SER A 174 -17.08 -8.19 -7.13
C SER A 174 -16.29 -9.36 -7.68
N PHE A 175 -16.13 -10.39 -6.85
CA PHE A 175 -15.46 -11.63 -7.20
C PHE A 175 -16.48 -12.76 -7.28
N ASP A 176 -16.26 -13.72 -8.18
CA ASP A 176 -17.02 -14.97 -8.19
C ASP A 176 -16.50 -15.95 -7.12
N ARG A 177 -17.16 -17.10 -6.98
CA ARG A 177 -16.80 -18.13 -5.98
C ARG A 177 -15.39 -18.72 -6.17
N ASN A 178 -14.77 -18.54 -7.33
CA ASN A 178 -13.42 -19.03 -7.62
C ASN A 178 -12.36 -17.93 -7.42
N GLY A 179 -12.74 -16.75 -6.89
CA GLY A 179 -11.83 -15.63 -6.67
C GLY A 179 -11.56 -14.81 -7.94
N LYS A 180 -12.32 -15.01 -9.03
CA LYS A 180 -12.14 -14.22 -10.26
C LYS A 180 -12.88 -12.89 -10.16
N LEU A 181 -12.19 -11.79 -10.44
CA LEU A 181 -12.82 -10.46 -10.54
C LEU A 181 -13.79 -10.42 -11.73
N ILE A 182 -15.07 -10.12 -11.47
CA ILE A 182 -16.14 -10.06 -12.48
C ILE A 182 -16.66 -8.65 -12.72
N LYS A 183 -16.50 -7.74 -11.74
CA LYS A 183 -16.92 -6.35 -11.84
C LYS A 183 -16.05 -5.47 -10.95
N HIS A 184 -15.73 -4.28 -11.44
CA HIS A 184 -15.10 -3.25 -10.65
C HIS A 184 -15.72 -1.88 -10.93
N GLU A 185 -15.86 -1.07 -9.88
CA GLU A 185 -16.20 0.34 -9.96
C GLU A 185 -15.21 1.10 -9.06
N TRP A 186 -14.76 2.26 -9.50
CA TRP A 186 -13.82 3.07 -8.71
C TRP A 186 -14.17 4.55 -8.81
N ARG A 187 -14.00 5.25 -7.70
CA ARG A 187 -14.15 6.70 -7.60
C ARG A 187 -13.18 7.25 -6.56
N ASN A 188 -12.79 8.51 -6.76
CA ASN A 188 -12.12 9.29 -5.73
C ASN A 188 -13.14 10.20 -5.03
N ILE A 189 -13.13 10.17 -3.71
CA ILE A 189 -13.90 11.07 -2.87
C ILE A 189 -12.95 12.18 -2.42
N THR A 190 -13.22 13.43 -2.82
CA THR A 190 -12.50 14.58 -2.29
C THR A 190 -13.01 14.89 -0.89
N LEU A 191 -12.10 14.99 0.08
CA LEU A 191 -12.41 15.39 1.44
C LEU A 191 -12.55 16.91 1.49
N THR A 192 -13.79 17.39 1.36
CA THR A 192 -14.18 18.79 1.53
C THR A 192 -14.67 19.03 2.96
N PRO A 193 -14.86 20.29 3.39
CA PRO A 193 -15.49 20.59 4.69
C PRO A 193 -16.91 20.02 4.86
N ASP A 194 -17.54 19.51 3.81
CA ASP A 194 -18.86 18.85 3.89
C ASP A 194 -18.76 17.42 4.42
N VAL A 195 -17.56 16.82 4.42
CA VAL A 195 -17.28 15.55 5.08
C VAL A 195 -16.96 15.86 6.54
N ALA A 196 -17.86 15.47 7.45
CA ALA A 196 -17.67 15.71 8.87
C ALA A 196 -16.44 14.96 9.41
N ASP A 197 -15.67 15.63 10.27
CA ASP A 197 -14.57 15.01 10.99
C ASP A 197 -15.08 13.89 11.92
N ASP A 198 -14.33 12.80 12.00
CA ASP A 198 -14.59 11.77 12.99
C ASP A 198 -14.30 12.31 14.40
N PRO A 199 -15.25 12.24 15.36
CA PRO A 199 -15.08 12.83 16.68
C PRO A 199 -13.92 12.22 17.49
N GLU A 200 -13.64 10.93 17.32
CA GLU A 200 -12.56 10.24 18.04
C GLU A 200 -11.20 10.68 17.49
N LEU A 201 -11.03 10.63 16.17
CA LEU A 201 -9.80 11.04 15.51
C LEU A 201 -9.51 12.53 15.75
N ASN A 202 -10.54 13.38 15.68
CA ASN A 202 -10.42 14.81 15.95
C ASN A 202 -10.03 15.07 17.43
N GLY A 203 -10.64 14.33 18.36
CA GLY A 203 -10.30 14.41 19.78
C GLY A 203 -8.85 13.97 20.07
N TRP A 204 -8.35 12.94 19.41
CA TRP A 204 -6.94 12.52 19.47
C TRP A 204 -6.02 13.61 18.91
N LEU A 205 -6.34 14.17 17.74
CA LEU A 205 -5.54 15.22 17.09
C LEU A 205 -5.38 16.46 17.98
N PHE A 206 -6.47 16.94 18.62
CA PHE A 206 -6.39 18.08 19.53
C PHE A 206 -5.48 17.84 20.73
N LYS A 207 -5.52 16.65 21.33
CA LYS A 207 -4.62 16.29 22.44
C LYS A 207 -3.17 16.29 21.98
N MET A 208 -2.90 15.71 20.81
CA MET A 208 -1.56 15.68 20.24
C MET A 208 -1.01 17.09 19.99
N ILE A 209 -1.81 17.98 19.37
CA ILE A 209 -1.40 19.37 19.12
C ILE A 209 -1.08 20.10 20.43
N ALA A 210 -1.90 19.92 21.46
CA ALA A 210 -1.66 20.55 22.77
C ALA A 210 -0.32 20.14 23.36
N THR A 211 0.05 18.85 23.28
CA THR A 211 1.34 18.34 23.79
C THR A 211 2.58 18.81 23.00
N MET A 212 2.40 19.38 21.79
CA MET A 212 3.50 19.91 20.98
C MET A 212 3.76 21.41 21.23
N GLN A 213 2.86 22.08 21.95
CA GLN A 213 2.96 23.51 22.28
C GLN A 213 3.53 23.77 23.68
N GLU A 214 3.71 22.72 24.49
CA GLU A 214 4.40 22.72 25.78
C GLU A 214 5.89 22.37 25.63
#